data_AF-A0A5S4G8S1-F1
#
_entry.id   AF-A0A5S4G8S1-F1
#
_cell.length_a   1.000
_cell.length_b   1.000
_cell.length_c   1.000
_cell.angle_alpha   90.00
_cell.angle_beta   90.00
_cell.angle_gamma   90.00
#
_symmetry.space_group_name_H-M   'P 1'
#
loop_
_entity.id
_entity.type
_entity.pdbx_description
1 polymer ?
#
loop_
_entity_poly.entity_id
_entity_poly.type
_entity_poly.pdbx_seq_one_letter_code
_entity_poly.pdbx_strand_id
1 'polypeptide(L)'
;MWGLLFVKEPPLSHGEEVKIVWRMTGEGPLTVKATLPDGTAAKLAWGPEEHGGSSWRRPGQEWGTGLVFPKRGCWKIELTRTRGSGHVWLPVR
;
A
#
# COMPACT_ATOMS: atom_id res chain seq x y z
N MET A 1 -7.95 -8.23 -2.20
CA MET A 1 -7.32 -7.12 -1.46
C MET A 1 -7.84 -5.81 -2.04
N TRP A 2 -7.93 -4.77 -1.21
CA TRP A 2 -8.39 -3.43 -1.58
C TRP A 2 -7.47 -2.37 -0.98
N GLY A 3 -7.29 -1.24 -1.66
CA GLY A 3 -6.57 -0.08 -1.16
C GLY A 3 -7.41 1.19 -1.23
N LEU A 4 -7.41 1.98 -0.17
CA LEU A 4 -8.02 3.31 -0.07
C LEU A 4 -6.91 4.34 0.12
N LEU A 5 -6.77 5.25 -0.84
CA LEU A 5 -5.75 6.28 -0.83
C LEU A 5 -6.25 7.52 -0.08
N PHE A 6 -5.42 8.06 0.81
CA PHE A 6 -5.63 9.34 1.47
C PHE A 6 -4.70 10.35 0.83
N VAL A 7 -5.17 10.96 -0.26
CA VAL A 7 -4.42 11.89 -1.10
C VAL A 7 -5.27 13.12 -1.35
N LYS A 8 -4.61 14.28 -1.57
CA LYS A 8 -5.31 15.52 -1.89
C LYS A 8 -6.03 15.41 -3.24
N GLU A 9 -5.30 14.99 -4.27
CA GLU A 9 -5.82 14.80 -5.63
C GLU A 9 -4.91 13.86 -6.44
N PRO A 10 -5.43 13.10 -7.41
CA PRO A 10 -4.64 12.42 -8.41
C PRO A 10 -4.22 13.37 -9.55
N PRO A 11 -3.08 13.12 -10.22
CA PRO A 11 -2.15 12.02 -10.02
C PRO A 11 -1.28 12.21 -8.78
N LEU A 12 -0.81 11.10 -8.20
CA LEU A 12 0.13 11.09 -7.07
C LEU A 12 1.47 11.72 -7.46
N SER A 13 1.99 12.61 -6.62
CA SER A 13 3.35 13.13 -6.76
C SER A 13 4.37 12.18 -6.14
N HIS A 14 5.49 11.95 -6.82
CA HIS A 14 6.67 11.33 -6.20
C HIS A 14 7.25 12.24 -5.10
N GLY A 15 7.93 11.65 -4.13
CA GLY A 15 8.56 12.34 -3.01
C GLY A 15 7.61 12.68 -1.85
N GLU A 16 6.30 12.69 -2.09
CA GLU A 16 5.29 12.89 -1.05
C GLU A 16 4.94 11.56 -0.36
N GLU A 17 4.63 11.64 0.93
CA GLU A 17 4.09 10.48 1.66
C GLU A 17 2.64 10.24 1.27
N VAL A 18 2.36 9.01 0.86
CA VAL A 18 1.01 8.54 0.53
C VAL A 18 0.55 7.59 1.61
N LYS A 19 -0.46 8.01 2.37
CA LYS A 19 -1.18 7.11 3.27
C LYS A 19 -2.13 6.23 2.46
N ILE A 20 -2.00 4.92 2.66
CA ILE A 20 -2.90 3.92 2.06
C ILE A 20 -3.44 3.03 3.18
N VAL A 21 -4.76 2.88 3.21
CA VAL A 21 -5.45 1.89 4.05
C VAL A 21 -5.76 0.67 3.20
N TRP A 22 -5.41 -0.51 3.69
CA TRP A 22 -5.55 -1.78 3.02
C TRP A 22 -6.61 -2.63 3.70
N ARG A 23 -7.39 -3.35 2.89
CA ARG A 23 -8.26 -4.44 3.33
C ARG A 23 -7.80 -5.73 2.68
N MET A 24 -7.32 -6.67 3.48
CA MET A 24 -6.74 -7.91 2.99
C MET A 24 -7.17 -9.11 3.83
N THR A 25 -7.70 -10.12 3.17
CA THR A 25 -7.99 -11.44 3.76
C THR A 25 -6.71 -12.26 3.89
N GLY A 26 -6.76 -13.33 4.67
CA GLY A 26 -5.60 -14.17 4.99
C GLY A 26 -5.18 -13.99 6.44
N GLU A 27 -4.00 -14.51 6.79
CA GLU A 27 -3.60 -14.68 8.19
C GLU A 27 -2.15 -14.29 8.46
N GLY A 28 -1.82 -14.10 9.74
CA GLY A 28 -0.48 -13.76 10.21
C GLY A 28 -0.21 -12.26 10.20
N PRO A 29 1.05 -11.83 10.18
CA PRO A 29 1.42 -10.43 9.95
C PRO A 29 1.28 -10.06 8.47
N LEU A 30 1.10 -8.76 8.20
CA LEU A 30 1.16 -8.22 6.84
C LEU A 30 2.58 -7.74 6.55
N THR A 31 3.10 -8.02 5.36
CA THR A 31 4.27 -7.35 4.81
C THR A 31 3.89 -6.60 3.55
N VAL A 32 4.49 -5.42 3.33
CA VAL A 32 4.26 -4.61 2.13
C VAL A 32 5.59 -4.31 1.43
N LYS A 33 5.59 -4.37 0.10
CA LYS A 33 6.72 -3.95 -0.72
C LYS A 33 6.20 -3.20 -1.94
N ALA A 34 6.76 -2.03 -2.22
CA ALA A 34 6.46 -1.28 -3.43
C ALA A 34 7.71 -1.14 -4.29
N THR A 35 7.66 -1.59 -5.54
CA THR A 35 8.82 -1.60 -6.46
C THR A 35 8.47 -1.18 -7.88
N LEU A 36 9.44 -0.55 -8.54
CA LEU A 36 9.48 -0.38 -9.99
C LEU A 36 10.15 -1.59 -10.68
N PRO A 37 9.96 -1.76 -12.00
CA PRO A 37 10.64 -2.82 -12.77
C PRO A 37 12.17 -2.76 -12.73
N ASP A 38 12.74 -1.56 -12.53
CA ASP A 38 14.20 -1.36 -12.39
C ASP A 38 14.75 -1.79 -11.01
N GLY A 39 13.90 -2.32 -10.12
CA GLY A 39 14.25 -2.74 -8.77
C GLY A 39 14.24 -1.61 -7.74
N THR A 40 13.99 -0.36 -8.13
CA THR A 40 13.84 0.75 -7.18
C THR A 40 12.69 0.43 -6.22
N ALA A 41 12.93 0.56 -4.91
CA ALA A 41 11.92 0.37 -3.87
C ALA A 41 11.41 1.71 -3.32
N ALA A 42 10.12 1.77 -2.97
CA ALA A 42 9.58 2.89 -2.23
C ALA A 42 10.01 2.80 -0.76
N LYS A 43 10.07 3.93 -0.07
CA LYS A 43 10.33 3.96 1.37
C LYS A 43 9.01 3.73 2.12
N LEU A 44 9.02 2.78 3.05
CA LEU A 44 7.95 2.62 4.03
C LEU A 44 8.22 3.59 5.18
N ALA A 45 7.53 4.72 5.19
CA ALA A 45 7.68 5.75 6.22
C ALA A 45 7.16 5.26 7.58
N TRP A 46 6.08 4.48 7.56
CA TRP A 46 5.51 3.78 8.72
C TRP A 46 4.63 2.60 8.24
N GLY A 47 4.28 1.71 9.17
CA GLY A 47 3.49 0.51 8.90
C GLY A 47 4.30 -0.69 8.38
N PRO A 48 3.62 -1.76 7.91
CA PRO A 48 2.17 -1.94 7.97
C PRO A 48 1.69 -2.10 9.43
N GLU A 49 0.73 -1.27 9.82
CA GLU A 49 0.11 -1.29 11.15
C GLU A 49 -1.32 -1.83 11.04
N GLU A 50 -1.71 -2.74 11.93
CA GLU A 50 -3.08 -3.26 11.98
C GLU A 50 -4.02 -2.24 12.63
N HIS A 51 -5.22 -2.10 12.08
CA HIS A 51 -6.28 -1.29 12.66
C HIS A 51 -7.49 -2.15 13.03
N GLY A 52 -8.13 -1.82 14.16
CA GLY A 52 -9.35 -2.49 14.63
C GLY A 52 -10.56 -2.32 13.69
N GLY A 53 -10.44 -1.44 12.68
CA GLY A 53 -11.39 -1.27 11.58
C GLY A 53 -11.87 0.17 11.42
N SER A 54 -12.62 0.39 10.34
CA SER A 54 -13.23 1.66 9.97
C SER A 54 -14.66 1.47 9.43
N SER A 55 -15.32 2.58 9.09
CA SER A 55 -16.58 2.56 8.34
C SER A 55 -16.42 2.08 6.88
N TRP A 56 -15.19 1.96 6.37
CA TRP A 56 -14.93 1.45 5.03
C TRP A 56 -15.03 -0.08 4.98
N ARG A 57 -16.19 -0.58 4.54
CA ARG A 57 -16.51 -2.02 4.53
C ARG A 57 -15.97 -2.72 3.29
N ARG A 58 -14.92 -3.53 3.49
CA ARG A 58 -14.40 -4.51 2.53
C ARG A 58 -13.95 -5.78 3.28
N PRO A 59 -13.89 -6.95 2.60
CA PRO A 59 -13.39 -8.17 3.22
C PRO A 59 -11.93 -8.05 3.70
N GLY A 60 -11.66 -8.61 4.88
CA GLY A 60 -10.32 -8.71 5.46
C GLY A 60 -10.03 -7.73 6.60
N GLN A 61 -8.93 -7.99 7.30
CA GLN A 61 -8.38 -7.08 8.31
C GLN A 61 -7.93 -5.78 7.67
N GLU A 62 -7.96 -4.72 8.46
CA GLU A 62 -7.57 -3.38 8.03
C GLU A 62 -6.13 -3.08 8.44
N TRP A 63 -5.36 -2.51 7.53
CA TRP A 63 -3.96 -2.15 7.75
C TRP A 63 -3.66 -0.77 7.18
N GLY A 64 -2.75 -0.02 7.81
CA GLY A 64 -2.27 1.25 7.32
C GLY A 64 -0.81 1.20 6.89
N THR A 65 -0.45 1.92 5.84
CA THR A 65 0.94 2.20 5.46
C THR A 65 1.13 3.65 5.04
N GLY A 66 2.29 4.23 5.32
CA GLY A 66 2.79 5.45 4.69
C GLY A 66 3.91 5.10 3.73
N LEU A 67 3.72 5.37 2.43
CA LEU A 67 4.71 5.08 1.39
C LEU A 67 5.22 6.38 0.77
N VAL A 68 6.54 6.52 0.66
CA VAL A 68 7.17 7.60 -0.11
C VAL A 68 7.79 7.00 -1.37
N PHE A 69 7.29 7.42 -2.53
CA PHE A 69 7.75 6.95 -3.84
C PHE A 69 8.87 7.87 -4.34
N PRO A 70 10.15 7.46 -4.40
CA PRO A 70 11.25 8.37 -4.73
C PRO A 70 11.32 8.76 -6.21
N LYS A 71 10.61 8.05 -7.09
CA LYS A 71 10.63 8.25 -8.54
C LYS A 71 9.23 8.13 -9.13
N ARG A 72 9.02 8.83 -10.24
CA ARG A 72 7.87 8.67 -11.13
C ARG A 72 7.86 7.25 -11.73
N GLY A 73 6.68 6.70 -11.96
CA GLY A 73 6.52 5.40 -12.60
C GLY A 73 5.26 4.65 -12.17
N CYS A 74 5.07 3.45 -12.70
CA CYS A 74 3.98 2.57 -12.31
C CYS A 74 4.49 1.55 -11.29
N TRP A 75 4.18 1.80 -10.02
CA TRP A 75 4.71 1.03 -8.89
C TRP A 75 3.87 -0.23 -8.65
N LYS A 76 4.50 -1.40 -8.60
CA LYS A 76 3.85 -2.62 -8.08
C LYS A 76 3.90 -2.56 -6.57
N ILE A 77 2.75 -2.49 -5.92
CA ILE A 77 2.64 -2.62 -4.47
C ILE A 77 2.13 -4.02 -4.17
N GLU A 78 2.97 -4.85 -3.57
CA GLU A 78 2.68 -6.22 -3.19
C GLU A 78 2.45 -6.30 -1.68
N LEU A 79 1.35 -6.95 -1.31
CA LEU A 79 0.93 -7.23 0.04
C LEU A 79 0.92 -8.74 0.24
N THR A 80 1.61 -9.19 1.28
CA THR A 80 1.76 -10.63 1.57
C THR A 80 1.36 -10.89 3.01
N ARG A 81 0.55 -11.94 3.17
CA ARG A 81 0.17 -12.55 4.45
C ARG A 81 0.90 -13.90 4.54
N THR A 82 0.87 -14.55 5.70
CA THR A 82 1.36 -15.94 5.80
C THR A 82 0.58 -16.85 4.86
N ARG A 83 -0.73 -16.61 4.73
CA ARG A 83 -1.61 -17.28 3.78
C ARG A 83 -2.25 -16.28 2.84
N GLY A 84 -1.72 -16.21 1.61
CA GLY A 84 -2.24 -15.37 0.54
C GLY A 84 -1.41 -14.11 0.28
N SER A 85 -1.44 -13.67 -0.96
CA SER A 85 -0.80 -12.43 -1.41
C SER A 85 -1.70 -11.72 -2.42
N GLY A 86 -1.41 -10.44 -2.67
CA GLY A 86 -2.07 -9.67 -3.71
C GLY A 86 -1.24 -8.45 -4.05
N HIS A 87 -1.47 -7.88 -5.23
CA HIS A 87 -0.77 -6.66 -5.62
C HIS A 87 -1.69 -5.70 -6.36
N VAL A 88 -1.28 -4.44 -6.39
CA VAL A 88 -1.87 -3.38 -7.22
C VAL A 88 -0.76 -2.64 -7.95
N TRP A 89 -1.13 -2.01 -9.06
CA TRP A 89 -0.26 -1.10 -9.79
C TRP A 89 -0.71 0.34 -9.53
N LEU A 90 0.23 1.20 -9.15
CA LEU A 90 -0.06 2.58 -8.78
C LEU A 90 0.78 3.56 -9.62
N PRO A 91 0.16 4.36 -10.50
CA PRO A 91 0.89 5.40 -11.23
C PRO A 91 1.24 6.57 -10.32
N VAL A 92 2.53 6.94 -10.31
CA VAL A 92 3.10 8.08 -9.60
C VAL A 92 3.80 9.00 -10.61
N ARG A 93 3.58 10.31 -10.49
CA ARG A 93 4.05 11.35 -11.39
C ARG A 93 5.04 12.33 -10.79
#